data_AF-A0A2V9CNY9-F1
#
_entry.id   AF-A0A2V9CNY9-F1
#
_cell.length_a   1.000
_cell.length_b   1.000
_cell.length_c   1.000
_cell.angle_alpha   90.00
_cell.angle_beta   90.00
_cell.angle_gamma   90.00
#
_symmetry.space_group_name_H-M   'P 1'
#
loop_
_entity.id
_entity.type
_entity.pdbx_description
1 polymer ?
#
loop_
_entity_poly.entity_id
_entity_poly.type
_entity_poly.pdbx_seq_one_letter_code
_entity_poly.pdbx_strand_id
1 'polypeptide(L)'
;MSKTGKTANSRLELDKAFQYAVTLAWDDLMKPIEPRSIRVEYLCEPGTALDHLSVWSVRARGYQDLVCDYWTRVSSAHPTSMRFENGYYSDQLALTLEFIMNNQGQFTRPADAGLHGSVQIHPPDADDRTKATTWIKVVRALESERGSGEAPVSPEDHRQDEDASSRMDDEGYSSEGAETLPVATGYSGYEWSPIS
;
A
#
# COMPACT_ATOMS: atom_id res chain seq x y z
N MET A 1 4.34 28.80 -40.22
CA MET A 1 3.26 28.15 -39.44
C MET A 1 3.91 27.05 -38.62
N SER A 2 4.18 27.33 -37.35
CA SER A 2 4.96 26.47 -36.47
C SER A 2 4.17 25.23 -36.08
N LYS A 3 4.68 24.05 -36.41
CA LYS A 3 4.23 22.78 -35.84
C LYS A 3 4.75 22.71 -34.41
N THR A 4 3.88 22.93 -33.44
CA THR A 4 4.16 22.56 -32.04
C THR A 4 4.11 21.04 -31.95
N GLY A 5 5.29 20.42 -31.95
CA GLY A 5 5.46 19.04 -31.48
C GLY A 5 5.10 19.00 -29.99
N LYS A 6 3.86 18.63 -29.69
CA LYS A 6 3.44 18.29 -28.33
C LYS A 6 4.09 16.94 -28.01
N THR A 7 5.32 16.98 -27.49
CA THR A 7 5.89 15.88 -26.71
C THR A 7 5.05 15.77 -25.43
N ALA A 8 3.89 15.14 -25.54
CA ALA A 8 3.26 14.54 -24.38
C ALA A 8 4.22 13.44 -23.94
N ASN A 9 5.08 13.77 -22.98
CA ASN A 9 5.73 12.78 -22.13
C ASN A 9 4.58 12.04 -21.44
N SER A 10 4.05 11.00 -22.10
CA SER A 10 2.80 10.33 -21.73
C SER A 10 3.07 9.49 -20.49
N ARG A 11 3.00 10.16 -19.34
CA ARG A 11 2.92 9.49 -18.04
C ARG A 11 1.78 8.48 -18.09
N LEU A 12 2.00 7.32 -17.48
CA LEU A 12 1.00 6.26 -17.40
C LEU A 12 -0.18 6.77 -16.56
N GLU A 13 -1.40 6.49 -17.00
CA GLU A 13 -2.60 6.79 -16.23
C GLU A 13 -2.69 5.90 -14.99
N LEU A 14 -3.19 6.45 -13.88
CA LEU A 14 -3.32 5.73 -12.62
C LEU A 14 -4.18 4.47 -12.76
N ASP A 15 -5.28 4.56 -13.51
CA ASP A 15 -6.15 3.42 -13.81
C ASP A 15 -5.43 2.31 -14.55
N LYS A 16 -4.52 2.69 -15.47
CA LYS A 16 -3.72 1.72 -16.21
C LYS A 16 -2.68 1.06 -15.32
N ALA A 17 -2.12 1.79 -14.35
CA ALA A 17 -1.24 1.22 -13.34
C ALA A 17 -1.96 0.18 -12.46
N PHE A 18 -3.19 0.47 -12.02
CA PHE A 18 -4.02 -0.50 -11.29
C PHE A 18 -4.36 -1.71 -12.15
N GLN A 19 -4.69 -1.52 -13.43
CA GLN A 19 -4.88 -2.63 -14.35
C GLN A 19 -3.64 -3.53 -14.40
N TYR A 20 -2.44 -2.97 -14.54
CA TYR A 20 -1.21 -3.76 -14.57
C TYR A 20 -0.93 -4.48 -13.25
N ALA A 21 -1.18 -3.85 -12.10
CA ALA A 21 -1.04 -4.50 -10.79
C ALA A 21 -1.91 -5.76 -10.70
N VAL A 22 -3.18 -5.64 -11.09
CA VAL A 22 -4.13 -6.76 -11.11
C VAL A 22 -3.76 -7.80 -12.15
N THR A 23 -3.32 -7.39 -13.35
CA THR A 23 -2.86 -8.32 -14.40
C THR A 23 -1.68 -9.16 -13.94
N LEU A 24 -0.72 -8.57 -13.22
CA LEU A 24 0.45 -9.28 -12.69
C LEU A 24 0.08 -10.26 -11.58
N ALA A 25 -0.93 -9.94 -10.78
CA ALA A 25 -1.41 -10.77 -9.68
C ALA A 25 -2.52 -11.75 -10.09
N TRP A 26 -2.92 -11.77 -11.37
CA TRP A 26 -4.16 -12.44 -11.81
C TRP A 26 -4.24 -13.90 -11.36
N ASP A 27 -3.15 -14.65 -11.49
CA ASP A 27 -3.14 -16.08 -11.20
C ASP A 27 -3.26 -16.36 -9.69
N ASP A 28 -2.85 -15.43 -8.82
CA ASP A 28 -3.09 -15.51 -7.38
C ASP A 28 -4.54 -15.20 -7.03
N LEU A 29 -5.13 -14.22 -7.73
CA LEU A 29 -6.51 -13.78 -7.54
C LEU A 29 -7.55 -14.80 -8.03
N MET A 30 -7.12 -15.81 -8.79
CA MET A 30 -7.98 -16.92 -9.21
C MET A 30 -8.02 -18.08 -8.20
N LYS A 31 -7.12 -18.12 -7.20
CA LYS A 31 -6.97 -19.29 -6.31
C LYS A 31 -8.16 -19.51 -5.37
N PRO A 32 -8.70 -18.49 -4.67
CA PRO A 32 -9.76 -18.73 -3.69
C PRO A 32 -11.10 -19.03 -4.37
N ILE A 33 -11.40 -18.30 -5.43
CA ILE A 33 -12.60 -18.33 -6.25
C ILE A 33 -12.19 -17.88 -7.66
N GLU A 34 -12.85 -18.37 -8.71
CA GLU A 34 -12.64 -17.89 -10.09
C GLU A 34 -13.47 -16.61 -10.37
N PRO A 35 -12.93 -15.39 -10.20
CA PRO A 35 -13.63 -14.16 -10.57
C PRO A 35 -13.81 -14.04 -12.08
N ARG A 36 -14.89 -13.36 -12.48
CA ARG A 36 -15.06 -12.90 -13.87
C ARG A 36 -14.32 -11.61 -14.14
N SER A 37 -14.09 -10.81 -13.12
CA SER A 37 -13.33 -9.58 -13.19
C SER A 37 -12.92 -9.14 -11.79
N ILE A 38 -11.90 -8.29 -11.72
CA ILE A 38 -11.49 -7.59 -10.51
C ILE A 38 -11.89 -6.13 -10.66
N ARG A 39 -12.36 -5.50 -9.60
CA ARG A 39 -12.66 -4.07 -9.58
C ARG A 39 -11.78 -3.39 -8.55
N VAL A 40 -11.12 -2.30 -8.94
CA VAL A 40 -10.40 -1.43 -8.02
C VAL A 40 -11.24 -0.18 -7.82
N GLU A 41 -11.55 0.15 -6.57
CA GLU A 41 -12.31 1.33 -6.18
C GLU A 41 -11.45 2.24 -5.31
N TYR A 42 -11.54 3.55 -5.55
CA TYR A 42 -10.77 4.52 -4.78
C TYR A 42 -11.46 5.90 -4.78
N LEU A 43 -11.17 6.69 -3.75
CA LEU A 43 -11.66 8.06 -3.62
C LEU A 43 -10.64 9.03 -4.22
N CYS A 44 -11.03 9.74 -5.27
CA CYS A 44 -10.20 10.69 -6.00
C CYS A 44 -10.69 12.12 -5.76
N GLU A 45 -10.36 12.69 -4.61
CA GLU A 45 -10.55 14.11 -4.38
C GLU A 45 -9.56 14.93 -5.26
N PRO A 46 -10.03 15.97 -5.98
CA PRO A 46 -9.16 16.79 -6.81
C PRO A 46 -8.02 17.43 -6.01
N GLY A 47 -6.79 17.20 -6.46
CA GLY A 47 -5.60 17.79 -5.84
C GLY A 47 -5.06 17.04 -4.63
N THR A 48 -5.66 15.93 -4.22
CA THR A 48 -5.17 15.08 -3.12
C THR A 48 -4.69 13.73 -3.61
N ALA A 49 -3.69 13.18 -2.92
CA ALA A 49 -3.26 11.81 -3.11
C ALA A 49 -4.33 10.85 -2.56
N LEU A 50 -4.47 9.68 -3.18
CA LEU A 50 -5.28 8.58 -2.67
C LEU A 50 -4.72 8.15 -1.32
N ASP A 51 -5.58 8.14 -0.32
CA ASP A 51 -5.27 7.59 1.00
C ASP A 51 -5.73 6.14 1.15
N HIS A 52 -6.74 5.73 0.37
CA HIS A 52 -7.33 4.41 0.44
C HIS A 52 -7.78 3.91 -0.94
N LEU A 53 -7.69 2.59 -1.12
CA LEU A 53 -8.35 1.86 -2.20
C LEU A 53 -8.83 0.50 -1.72
N SER A 54 -9.85 -0.02 -2.39
CA SER A 54 -10.36 -1.38 -2.19
C SER A 54 -10.28 -2.16 -3.51
N VAL A 55 -9.88 -3.42 -3.41
CA VAL A 55 -9.87 -4.37 -4.52
C VAL A 55 -10.96 -5.40 -4.29
N TRP A 56 -11.85 -5.56 -5.25
CA TRP A 56 -13.00 -6.45 -5.20
C TRP A 56 -12.89 -7.51 -6.27
N SER A 57 -13.19 -8.76 -5.93
CA SER A 57 -13.46 -9.81 -6.90
C SER A 57 -14.92 -9.72 -7.32
N VAL A 58 -15.21 -9.83 -8.61
CA VAL A 58 -16.57 -9.79 -9.15
C VAL A 58 -16.85 -11.12 -9.81
N ARG A 59 -17.85 -11.83 -9.27
CA ARG A 59 -18.24 -13.17 -9.73
C ARG A 59 -19.41 -13.12 -10.69
N ALA A 60 -19.75 -14.30 -11.23
CA ALA A 60 -21.02 -14.48 -11.92
C ALA A 60 -22.20 -14.05 -11.01
N ARG A 61 -23.26 -13.52 -11.63
CA ARG A 61 -24.48 -13.04 -10.95
C ARG A 61 -24.30 -11.81 -10.05
N GLY A 62 -23.16 -11.12 -10.15
CA GLY A 62 -22.95 -9.83 -9.50
C GLY A 62 -22.52 -9.90 -8.04
N TYR A 63 -22.25 -11.10 -7.51
CA TYR A 63 -21.63 -11.25 -6.19
C TYR A 63 -20.22 -10.68 -6.20
N GLN A 64 -19.84 -10.07 -5.07
CA GLN A 64 -18.55 -9.43 -4.90
C GLN A 64 -17.95 -9.84 -3.57
N ASP A 65 -16.66 -10.18 -3.60
CA ASP A 65 -15.89 -10.51 -2.40
C ASP A 65 -14.72 -9.53 -2.31
N LEU A 66 -14.49 -8.97 -1.12
CA LEU A 66 -13.35 -8.08 -0.89
C LEU A 66 -12.05 -8.90 -0.99
N VAL A 67 -11.14 -8.47 -1.86
CA VAL A 67 -9.80 -9.08 -2.02
C VAL A 67 -8.86 -8.46 -1.00
N CYS A 68 -8.73 -7.15 -1.03
CA CYS A 68 -7.94 -6.40 -0.07
C CYS A 68 -8.34 -4.93 0.00
N ASP A 69 -7.99 -4.32 1.13
CA ASP A 69 -7.92 -2.88 1.28
C ASP A 69 -6.46 -2.46 1.39
N TYR A 70 -6.17 -1.26 0.87
CA TYR A 70 -4.87 -0.60 1.02
C TYR A 70 -5.04 0.81 1.55
N TRP A 71 -4.21 1.19 2.52
CA TRP A 71 -4.09 2.51 3.09
C TRP A 71 -2.67 3.05 2.96
N THR A 72 -2.54 4.30 2.51
CA THR A 72 -1.24 4.97 2.42
C THR A 72 -0.72 5.36 3.81
N ARG A 73 -1.63 5.68 4.74
CA ARG A 73 -1.29 6.05 6.12
C ARG A 73 -1.63 4.94 7.10
N VAL A 74 -0.59 4.45 7.77
CA VAL A 74 -0.75 3.55 8.92
C VAL A 74 -1.38 4.35 10.07
N SER A 75 -2.40 3.80 10.70
CA SER A 75 -3.07 4.38 11.86
C SER A 75 -3.32 3.32 12.92
N SER A 76 -3.76 3.69 14.12
CA SER A 76 -4.14 2.72 15.14
C SER A 76 -5.27 1.79 14.68
N ALA A 77 -6.13 2.24 13.75
CA ALA A 77 -7.17 1.42 13.14
C ALA A 77 -6.66 0.51 12.00
N HIS A 78 -5.54 0.90 11.36
CA HIS A 78 -4.96 0.21 10.20
C HIS A 78 -3.44 0.08 10.43
N PRO A 79 -2.99 -0.94 11.21
CA PRO A 79 -1.59 -1.09 11.58
C PRO A 79 -0.69 -1.53 10.42
N THR A 80 -1.29 -2.04 9.33
CA THR A 80 -0.60 -2.39 8.09
C THR A 80 -1.19 -1.60 6.94
N SER A 81 -0.33 -1.24 5.97
CA SER A 81 -0.73 -0.54 4.75
C SER A 81 -1.64 -1.38 3.86
N MET A 82 -1.61 -2.70 3.98
CA MET A 82 -2.48 -3.60 3.23
C MET A 82 -3.11 -4.65 4.14
N ARG A 83 -4.36 -5.01 3.84
CA ARG A 83 -5.08 -6.10 4.49
C ARG A 83 -5.83 -6.92 3.44
N PHE A 84 -5.47 -8.19 3.30
CA PHE A 84 -6.21 -9.14 2.48
C PHE A 84 -7.38 -9.77 3.25
N GLU A 85 -8.42 -10.14 2.52
CA GLU A 85 -9.66 -10.73 3.05
C GLU A 85 -10.08 -11.95 2.24
N ASN A 86 -11.07 -12.71 2.73
CA ASN A 86 -11.71 -13.83 2.01
C ASN A 86 -10.74 -14.90 1.46
N GLY A 87 -9.60 -15.11 2.15
CA GLY A 87 -8.58 -16.08 1.75
C GLY A 87 -7.74 -15.67 0.53
N TYR A 88 -7.90 -14.44 0.03
CA TYR A 88 -7.02 -13.87 -0.98
C TYR A 88 -5.64 -13.57 -0.39
N TYR A 89 -4.61 -13.72 -1.22
CA TYR A 89 -3.26 -13.28 -0.91
C TYR A 89 -2.44 -13.18 -2.21
N SER A 90 -1.68 -12.11 -2.38
CA SER A 90 -0.72 -11.99 -3.47
C SER A 90 0.40 -11.02 -3.12
N ASP A 91 1.63 -11.53 -2.98
CA ASP A 91 2.83 -10.69 -2.80
C ASP A 91 3.00 -9.72 -3.98
N GLN A 92 2.71 -10.20 -5.19
CA GLN A 92 2.85 -9.41 -6.40
C GLN A 92 1.86 -8.24 -6.42
N LEU A 93 0.61 -8.45 -5.98
CA LEU A 93 -0.36 -7.37 -5.84
C LEU A 93 0.09 -6.38 -4.76
N ALA A 94 0.55 -6.89 -3.61
CA ALA A 94 0.99 -6.07 -2.49
C ALA A 94 2.10 -5.10 -2.88
N LEU A 95 3.19 -5.63 -3.43
CA LEU A 95 4.35 -4.84 -3.85
C LEU A 95 3.99 -3.82 -4.95
N THR A 96 3.15 -4.23 -5.91
CA THR A 96 2.81 -3.35 -7.04
C THR A 96 1.87 -2.22 -6.61
N LEU A 97 0.90 -2.49 -5.74
CA LEU A 97 0.02 -1.45 -5.20
C LEU A 97 0.79 -0.49 -4.28
N GLU A 98 1.70 -1.00 -3.44
CA GLU A 98 2.57 -0.16 -2.62
C GLU A 98 3.38 0.81 -3.48
N PHE A 99 3.99 0.31 -4.57
CA PHE A 99 4.69 1.16 -5.52
C PHE A 99 3.78 2.26 -6.09
N ILE A 100 2.58 1.90 -6.57
CA ILE A 100 1.64 2.84 -7.18
C ILE A 100 1.24 3.93 -6.17
N MET A 101 0.89 3.50 -4.96
CA MET A 101 0.36 4.37 -3.91
C MET A 101 1.42 5.30 -3.32
N ASN A 102 2.69 4.89 -3.32
CA ASN A 102 3.81 5.75 -2.91
C ASN A 102 4.31 6.67 -4.03
N ASN A 103 3.98 6.38 -5.29
CA ASN A 103 4.47 7.12 -6.46
C ASN A 103 3.34 7.82 -7.23
N GLN A 104 2.24 8.19 -6.56
CA GLN A 104 1.05 8.75 -7.20
C GLN A 104 1.29 9.96 -8.09
N GLY A 105 2.28 10.80 -7.76
CA GLY A 105 2.67 11.96 -8.58
C GLY A 105 3.32 11.62 -9.94
N GLN A 106 3.70 10.36 -10.15
CA GLN A 106 4.24 9.87 -11.42
C GLN A 106 3.14 9.48 -12.42
N PHE A 107 1.91 9.27 -11.95
CA PHE A 107 0.78 8.87 -12.79
C PHE A 107 -0.07 10.07 -13.17
N THR A 108 -0.63 10.04 -14.38
CA THR A 108 -1.65 11.01 -14.79
C THR A 108 -3.01 10.62 -14.24
N ARG A 109 -3.83 11.64 -13.98
CA ARG A 109 -5.25 11.49 -13.67
C ARG A 109 -6.07 12.22 -14.74
N PRO A 110 -7.18 11.64 -15.21
CA PRO A 110 -8.12 12.37 -16.04
C PRO A 110 -8.61 13.62 -15.30
N ALA A 111 -8.66 14.75 -15.99
CA ALA A 111 -9.10 16.02 -15.39
C ALA A 111 -10.61 16.03 -15.04
N ASP A 112 -11.35 15.10 -15.64
CA ASP A 112 -12.78 14.84 -15.46
C ASP A 112 -13.06 13.62 -14.56
N ALA A 113 -12.03 13.06 -13.91
CA ALA A 113 -12.22 11.98 -12.94
C ALA A 113 -13.12 12.48 -11.80
N GLY A 114 -14.26 11.83 -11.61
CA GLY A 114 -15.16 12.11 -10.49
C GLY A 114 -14.51 11.78 -9.15
N LEU A 115 -15.19 12.16 -8.06
CA LEU A 115 -14.74 11.90 -6.69
C LEU A 115 -14.55 10.40 -6.38
N HIS A 116 -15.21 9.54 -7.16
CA HIS A 116 -15.09 8.09 -7.05
C HIS A 116 -14.49 7.55 -8.34
N GLY A 117 -13.29 6.99 -8.24
CA GLY A 117 -12.65 6.25 -9.32
C GLY A 117 -12.96 4.77 -9.20
N SER A 118 -13.22 4.12 -10.33
CA SER A 118 -13.39 2.67 -10.38
C SER A 118 -12.82 2.10 -11.67
N VAL A 119 -12.02 1.04 -11.57
CA VAL A 119 -11.44 0.34 -12.72
C VAL A 119 -11.90 -1.11 -12.70
N GLN A 120 -12.63 -1.54 -13.73
CA GLN A 120 -13.04 -2.93 -13.90
C GLN A 120 -12.06 -3.64 -14.84
N ILE A 121 -11.42 -4.69 -14.35
CA ILE A 121 -10.37 -5.45 -15.05
C ILE A 121 -10.85 -6.87 -15.31
N HIS A 122 -10.88 -7.25 -16.57
CA HIS A 122 -11.26 -8.58 -17.04
C HIS A 122 -10.05 -9.52 -17.11
N PRO A 123 -10.26 -10.84 -17.32
CA PRO A 123 -9.16 -11.79 -17.44
C PRO A 123 -8.18 -11.32 -18.51
N PRO A 124 -6.89 -11.14 -18.17
CA PRO A 124 -5.93 -10.52 -19.05
C PRO A 124 -5.52 -11.50 -20.15
N ASP A 125 -5.40 -10.97 -21.37
CA ASP A 125 -4.82 -11.68 -22.49
C ASP A 125 -3.28 -11.66 -22.46
N ALA A 126 -2.66 -12.29 -23.46
CA ALA A 126 -1.19 -12.37 -23.55
C ALA A 126 -0.52 -11.01 -23.75
N ASP A 127 -1.18 -10.07 -24.42
CA ASP A 127 -0.66 -8.73 -24.69
C ASP A 127 -0.69 -7.88 -23.41
N ASP A 128 -1.80 -7.93 -22.67
CA ASP A 128 -1.92 -7.28 -21.35
C ASP A 128 -0.83 -7.77 -20.39
N ARG A 129 -0.61 -9.09 -20.32
CA ARG A 129 0.44 -9.69 -19.48
C ARG A 129 1.83 -9.22 -19.90
N THR A 130 2.09 -9.13 -21.20
CA THR A 130 3.37 -8.66 -21.74
C THR A 130 3.62 -7.19 -21.40
N LYS A 131 2.60 -6.33 -21.55
CA LYS A 131 2.67 -4.92 -21.20
C LYS A 131 2.89 -4.71 -19.71
N ALA A 132 2.12 -5.39 -18.86
CA ALA A 132 2.26 -5.29 -17.41
C ALA A 132 3.64 -5.77 -16.92
N THR A 133 4.14 -6.87 -17.49
CA THR A 133 5.48 -7.40 -17.20
C THR A 133 6.58 -6.45 -17.64
N THR A 134 6.44 -5.84 -18.81
CA THR A 134 7.40 -4.85 -19.30
C THR A 134 7.41 -3.62 -18.40
N TRP A 135 6.23 -3.12 -18.02
CA TRP A 135 6.09 -1.97 -17.15
C TRP A 135 6.75 -2.19 -15.78
N ILE A 136 6.46 -3.31 -15.10
CA ILE A 136 7.03 -3.54 -13.76
C ILE A 136 8.55 -3.76 -13.79
N LYS A 137 9.11 -4.28 -14.89
CA LYS A 137 10.57 -4.37 -15.08
C LYS A 137 11.20 -2.99 -15.19
N VAL A 138 10.59 -2.08 -15.94
CA VAL A 138 11.06 -0.69 -16.06
C VAL A 138 10.97 0.01 -14.71
N VAL A 139 9.85 -0.14 -14.00
CA VAL A 139 9.66 0.41 -12.65
C VAL A 139 10.77 -0.04 -11.68
N ARG A 140 11.01 -1.36 -11.60
CA ARG A 140 12.02 -1.92 -10.69
C ARG A 140 13.45 -1.47 -11.06
N ALA A 141 13.75 -1.30 -12.34
CA ALA A 141 15.04 -0.78 -12.78
C ALA A 141 15.25 0.68 -12.32
N LEU A 142 14.22 1.52 -12.46
CA LEU A 142 14.27 2.93 -12.03
C LEU A 142 14.41 3.09 -10.51
N GLU A 143 13.80 2.20 -9.73
CA GLU A 143 13.97 2.19 -8.25
C GLU A 143 15.39 1.80 -7.85
N SER A 144 15.99 0.81 -8.52
CA SER A 144 17.36 0.39 -8.27
C SER A 144 18.38 1.48 -8.55
N GLU A 145 18.15 2.34 -9.55
CA GLU A 145 19.05 3.46 -9.87
C GLU A 145 18.97 4.60 -8.85
N ARG A 146 17.80 4.81 -8.21
CA ARG A 146 17.64 5.83 -7.16
C ARG A 146 18.27 5.42 -5.81
N GLY A 147 18.40 4.12 -5.55
CA GLY A 147 18.98 3.60 -4.29
C GLY A 147 20.51 3.58 -4.23
N SER A 148 21.22 3.84 -5.34
CA SER A 148 22.69 3.70 -5.42
C SER A 148 23.46 5.02 -5.21
N GLY A 149 22.80 6.03 -4.64
CA GLY A 149 23.29 7.40 -4.55
C GLY A 149 23.68 7.89 -3.15
N GLU A 150 24.08 7.03 -2.22
CA GLU A 150 24.63 7.49 -0.93
C GLU A 150 25.79 6.58 -0.49
N ALA A 151 27.01 7.00 -0.84
CA ALA A 151 28.24 6.43 -0.27
C ALA A 151 28.48 7.10 1.09
N PRO A 152 28.59 6.34 2.19
CA PRO A 152 29.06 6.92 3.44
C PRO A 152 30.54 7.26 3.28
N VAL A 153 30.85 8.54 3.43
CA VAL A 153 32.20 9.04 3.64
C VAL A 153 32.75 8.34 4.88
N SER A 154 33.76 7.50 4.67
CA SER A 154 34.54 6.86 5.73
C SER A 154 35.24 7.95 6.54
N PRO A 155 35.03 8.06 7.87
CA PRO A 155 35.90 8.87 8.70
C PRO A 155 37.11 8.01 9.09
N GLU A 156 38.22 8.22 8.41
CA GLU A 156 39.53 7.80 8.90
C GLU A 156 39.91 8.62 10.15
N ASP A 157 40.06 7.88 11.24
CA ASP A 157 41.14 7.96 12.23
C ASP A 157 41.60 9.34 12.73
N HIS A 158 41.17 9.71 13.94
CA HIS A 158 42.02 10.42 14.90
C HIS A 158 41.83 9.82 16.30
N ARG A 159 42.70 8.86 16.63
CA ARG A 159 43.12 8.58 18.01
C ARG A 159 43.82 9.81 18.60
N GLN A 160 43.43 10.23 19.81
CA GLN A 160 44.29 10.73 20.90
C GLN A 160 43.55 10.51 22.24
N ASP A 161 44.06 9.60 23.07
CA ASP A 161 44.75 9.87 24.35
C ASP A 161 43.71 10.05 25.50
N GLU A 162 43.38 8.97 26.22
CA GLU A 162 43.84 8.67 27.59
C GLU A 162 43.87 9.90 28.53
N ASP A 163 42.91 9.99 29.46
CA ASP A 163 43.26 10.41 30.83
C ASP A 163 42.22 10.02 31.91
N ALA A 164 42.79 9.49 32.99
CA ALA A 164 42.40 9.51 34.41
C ALA A 164 40.95 9.20 34.89
N SER A 165 40.80 7.98 35.43
CA SER A 165 40.73 7.67 36.88
C SER A 165 39.59 8.20 37.80
N SER A 166 39.17 7.26 38.66
CA SER A 166 38.55 7.36 39.99
C SER A 166 37.00 7.37 40.01
N ARG A 167 36.35 6.27 40.46
CA ARG A 167 36.21 5.77 41.86
C ARG A 167 35.29 6.67 42.67
N MET A 168 34.13 6.13 43.06
CA MET A 168 33.67 5.91 44.45
C MET A 168 32.27 5.29 44.39
N ASP A 169 32.11 4.24 45.17
CA ASP A 169 30.85 3.61 45.56
C ASP A 169 29.96 4.63 46.30
N ASP A 170 28.63 4.55 46.17
CA ASP A 170 27.74 4.87 47.29
C ASP A 170 26.34 4.26 47.11
N GLU A 171 25.79 3.90 48.27
CA GLU A 171 24.70 2.96 48.53
C GLU A 171 23.28 3.51 48.28
N GLY A 172 22.36 2.58 48.03
CA GLY A 172 21.09 2.50 48.76
C GLY A 172 20.01 3.56 48.53
N TYR A 173 18.90 3.14 47.90
CA TYR A 173 17.58 3.33 48.53
C TYR A 173 16.54 2.35 47.96
N SER A 174 16.06 1.45 48.80
CA SER A 174 14.82 0.69 48.60
C SER A 174 13.63 1.58 48.90
N SER A 175 12.54 1.46 48.11
CA SER A 175 11.18 1.71 48.60
C SER A 175 10.16 0.94 47.77
N GLU A 176 9.52 0.00 48.44
CA GLU A 176 8.22 -0.57 48.12
C GLU A 176 7.15 0.51 47.89
N GLY A 177 6.18 0.20 47.05
CA GLY A 177 5.00 1.03 46.81
C GLY A 177 3.92 0.23 46.11
N ALA A 178 3.04 -0.36 46.90
CA ALA A 178 2.00 -1.31 46.55
C ALA A 178 0.91 -0.78 45.58
N GLU A 179 0.31 -1.75 44.88
CA GLU A 179 -1.12 -1.91 44.59
C GLU A 179 -1.98 -0.67 44.28
N THR A 180 -2.66 -0.69 43.13
CA THR A 180 -4.12 -0.97 43.11
C THR A 180 -4.65 -1.07 41.68
N LEU A 181 -5.17 -2.25 41.34
CA LEU A 181 -6.08 -2.47 40.22
C LEU A 181 -7.48 -1.99 40.62
N PRO A 182 -8.26 -1.41 39.70
CA PRO A 182 -9.69 -1.58 39.71
C PRO A 182 -10.12 -2.58 38.63
N VAL A 183 -10.57 -3.74 39.11
CA VAL A 183 -11.60 -4.55 38.47
C VAL A 183 -12.91 -3.77 38.53
N ALA A 184 -13.67 -3.69 37.43
CA ALA A 184 -15.07 -4.12 37.36
C ALA A 184 -15.78 -3.66 36.07
N THR A 185 -16.24 -4.67 35.32
CA THR A 185 -17.60 -4.86 34.77
C THR A 185 -18.26 -3.78 33.92
N GLY A 186 -18.62 -4.18 32.70
CA GLY A 186 -19.60 -3.46 31.86
C GLY A 186 -20.03 -4.28 30.64
N TYR A 187 -20.60 -5.45 30.86
CA TYR A 187 -21.37 -6.18 29.83
C TYR A 187 -22.65 -5.38 29.54
N SER A 188 -22.79 -4.82 28.33
CA SER A 188 -24.04 -4.23 27.86
C SER A 188 -24.54 -5.04 26.67
N GLY A 189 -25.65 -5.74 26.88
CA GLY A 189 -26.27 -6.61 25.88
C GLY A 189 -26.87 -5.82 24.72
N TYR A 190 -26.68 -6.35 23.51
CA TYR A 190 -27.44 -5.93 22.34
C TYR A 190 -28.70 -6.80 22.26
N GLU A 191 -29.84 -6.21 22.58
CA GLU A 191 -31.16 -6.78 22.38
C GLU A 191 -31.51 -6.66 20.89
N TRP A 192 -31.59 -7.79 20.19
CA TRP A 192 -32.03 -7.86 18.79
C TRP A 192 -33.54 -8.04 18.75
N SER A 193 -34.25 -7.10 18.15
CA SER A 193 -35.66 -7.27 17.73
C SER A 193 -35.70 -7.64 16.24
N PRO A 194 -36.39 -8.73 15.84
CA PRO A 194 -36.67 -8.99 14.43
C PRO A 194 -37.87 -8.15 13.95
N ILE A 195 -37.69 -7.46 12.82
CA ILE A 195 -38.78 -6.84 12.06
C ILE A 195 -39.43 -7.95 11.21
N SER A 196 -40.76 -8.07 11.32
CA SER A 196 -41.60 -8.97 10.53
C SER A 196 -41.80 -8.51 9.10
#